data_AF-A0A5Z1F6F6-F1
#
_entry.id   AF-A0A5Z1F6F6-F1
#
_cell.length_a   1.000
_cell.length_b   1.000
_cell.length_c   1.000
_cell.angle_alpha   90.00
_cell.angle_beta   90.00
_cell.angle_gamma   90.00
#
_symmetry.space_group_name_H-M   'P 1'
#
loop_
_entity.id
_entity.type
_entity.pdbx_description
1 polymer ?
#
loop_
_entity_poly.entity_id
_entity_poly.type
_entity_poly.pdbx_seq_one_letter_code
_entity_poly.pdbx_strand_id
1 'polypeptide(L)'
;MFENIEYLLLKNYLHIKDYFKLDETASYALSLLAKNNRKRFSINRKIQHFKALSTLKYLLRAGIIKLEHSKEAKRIKDKRQKLKKELRSYVIQDKIIFANHFTRFFFYFLKPNEKLILQNRYEEVLGLIKEKFELYQSFCFEQLSRELLEKKFQVSGVQSYWDKNLELDLYYKDDEI
;
A
#
# COMPACT_ATOMS: atom_id res chain seq x y z
N MET A 1 -16.06 17.25 -5.95
CA MET A 1 -15.30 16.12 -5.33
C MET A 1 -14.80 16.46 -3.93
N PHE A 2 -14.02 17.52 -3.74
CA PHE A 2 -13.48 17.89 -2.41
C PHE A 2 -14.56 18.32 -1.41
N GLU A 3 -15.63 18.95 -1.86
CA GLU A 3 -16.83 19.22 -1.03
C GLU A 3 -17.43 17.93 -0.45
N ASN A 4 -17.49 16.85 -1.24
CA ASN A 4 -17.95 15.55 -0.76
C ASN A 4 -16.98 14.94 0.25
N ILE A 5 -15.67 15.15 0.09
CA ILE A 5 -14.67 14.71 1.09
C ILE A 5 -14.94 15.41 2.42
N GLU A 6 -15.18 16.72 2.41
CA GLU A 6 -15.50 17.45 3.63
C GLU A 6 -16.80 16.94 4.27
N TYR A 7 -17.89 16.93 3.52
CA TYR A 7 -19.22 16.64 4.04
C TYR A 7 -19.38 15.17 4.47
N LEU A 8 -18.91 14.24 3.64
CA LEU A 8 -19.07 12.81 3.91
C LEU A 8 -17.98 12.27 4.83
N LEU A 9 -16.75 12.81 4.77
CA LEU A 9 -15.61 12.21 5.47
C LEU A 9 -15.10 13.04 6.65
N LEU A 10 -14.81 14.34 6.46
CA LEU A 10 -14.21 15.16 7.52
C LEU A 10 -15.21 15.45 8.63
N LYS A 11 -16.43 15.88 8.28
CA LYS A 11 -17.51 16.17 9.24
C LYS A 11 -18.00 14.91 9.97
N ASN A 12 -17.93 13.74 9.33
CA ASN A 12 -18.32 12.46 9.92
C ASN A 12 -17.12 11.64 10.45
N TYR A 13 -15.98 12.27 10.67
CA TYR A 13 -14.72 11.56 10.96
C TYR A 13 -14.80 10.62 12.16
N LEU A 14 -15.45 11.03 13.25
CA LEU A 14 -15.57 10.20 14.46
C LEU A 14 -16.30 8.89 14.16
N HIS A 15 -17.43 8.96 13.44
CA HIS A 15 -18.16 7.78 13.01
C HIS A 15 -17.33 6.89 12.07
N ILE A 16 -16.58 7.48 11.14
CA ILE A 16 -15.71 6.72 10.22
C ILE A 16 -14.56 6.04 10.97
N LYS A 17 -13.97 6.72 11.95
CA LYS A 17 -12.88 6.20 12.77
C LYS A 17 -13.31 4.95 13.54
N ASP A 18 -14.57 4.86 13.96
CA ASP A 18 -15.10 3.72 14.72
C ASP A 18 -15.14 2.41 13.91
N TYR A 19 -15.09 2.47 12.58
CA TYR A 19 -14.92 1.28 11.74
C TYR A 19 -13.49 0.72 11.80
N PHE A 20 -12.51 1.52 12.24
CA PHE A 20 -11.10 1.15 12.30
C PHE A 20 -10.65 0.94 13.76
N LYS A 21 -11.24 -0.04 14.44
CA LYS A 21 -10.85 -0.46 15.80
C LYS A 21 -9.57 -1.29 15.77
N LEU A 22 -8.45 -0.61 15.55
CA LEU A 22 -7.11 -1.19 15.55
C LEU A 22 -6.30 -0.63 16.71
N ASP A 23 -5.35 -1.42 17.22
CA ASP A 23 -4.38 -0.88 18.18
C ASP A 23 -3.53 0.22 17.53
N GLU A 24 -2.87 1.02 18.38
CA GLU A 24 -2.08 2.16 17.93
C GLU A 24 -0.94 1.76 16.99
N THR A 25 -0.33 0.59 17.20
CA THR A 25 0.78 0.11 16.37
C THR A 25 0.29 -0.33 15.01
N ALA A 26 -0.82 -1.06 14.93
CA ALA A 26 -1.46 -1.43 13.68
C ALA A 26 -1.90 -0.19 12.88
N SER A 27 -2.54 0.78 13.56
CA SER A 27 -2.94 2.06 12.95
C SER A 27 -1.75 2.84 12.41
N TYR A 28 -0.67 2.91 13.17
CA TYR A 28 0.56 3.57 12.76
C TYR A 28 1.24 2.84 11.58
N ALA A 29 1.31 1.51 11.63
CA ALA A 29 1.84 0.69 10.54
C ALA A 29 1.07 0.91 9.23
N LEU A 30 -0.27 0.95 9.27
CA LEU A 30 -1.09 1.24 8.08
C LEU A 30 -0.85 2.65 7.57
N SER A 31 -0.67 3.64 8.44
CA SER A 31 -0.35 5.02 8.04
C SER A 31 1.01 5.11 7.33
N LEU A 32 2.00 4.33 7.78
CA LEU A 32 3.30 4.21 7.11
C LEU A 32 3.19 3.46 5.78
N LEU A 33 2.40 2.38 5.73
CA LEU A 33 2.16 1.57 4.53
C LEU A 33 1.45 2.35 3.44
N ALA A 34 0.47 3.17 3.80
CA ALA A 34 -0.29 3.98 2.84
C ALA A 34 0.62 4.94 2.04
N LYS A 35 1.68 5.47 2.66
CA LYS A 35 2.53 6.52 2.08
C LYS A 35 3.83 6.03 1.46
N ASN A 36 4.16 4.75 1.55
CA ASN A 36 5.45 4.22 1.08
C ASN A 36 5.34 3.45 -0.23
N ASN A 37 6.49 2.98 -0.74
CA ASN A 37 6.60 2.22 -1.99
C ASN A 37 6.12 0.76 -1.86
N ARG A 38 5.13 0.49 -1.00
CA ARG A 38 4.52 -0.83 -0.76
C ARG A 38 5.47 -1.90 -0.19
N LYS A 39 6.69 -1.55 0.22
CA LYS A 39 7.71 -2.51 0.69
C LYS A 39 7.65 -2.69 2.20
N ARG A 40 7.62 -3.95 2.68
CA ARG A 40 7.52 -4.27 4.12
C ARG A 40 8.64 -3.70 5.00
N PHE A 41 9.84 -3.47 4.47
CA PHE A 41 10.95 -3.04 5.32
C PHE A 41 10.89 -1.56 5.70
N SER A 42 10.01 -0.77 5.06
CA SER A 42 9.82 0.65 5.43
C SER A 42 9.26 0.79 6.85
N ILE A 43 8.37 -0.10 7.29
CA ILE A 43 7.77 -0.04 8.64
C ILE A 43 8.80 -0.33 9.73
N ASN A 44 9.79 -1.18 9.45
CA ASN A 44 10.86 -1.53 10.38
C ASN A 44 11.78 -0.34 10.72
N ARG A 45 11.73 0.76 9.95
CA ARG A 45 12.45 2.00 10.26
C ARG A 45 11.84 2.79 11.41
N LYS A 46 10.56 2.53 11.74
CA LYS A 46 9.78 3.30 12.71
C LYS A 46 9.18 2.44 13.82
N ILE A 47 9.01 1.14 13.56
CA ILE A 47 8.47 0.17 14.51
C ILE A 47 9.54 -0.90 14.75
N GLN A 48 9.75 -1.28 16.01
CA GLN A 48 10.67 -2.35 16.39
C GLN A 48 10.39 -3.63 15.58
N HIS A 49 11.45 -4.27 15.07
CA HIS A 49 11.37 -5.39 14.12
C HIS A 49 10.35 -6.49 14.49
N PHE A 50 10.40 -7.03 15.71
CA PHE A 50 9.46 -8.09 16.12
C PHE A 50 8.01 -7.62 16.16
N LYS A 51 7.79 -6.38 16.63
CA LYS A 51 6.47 -5.77 16.69
C LYS A 51 5.94 -5.44 15.30
N ALA A 52 6.79 -4.97 14.40
CA ALA A 52 6.44 -4.73 13.00
C ALA A 52 6.06 -6.05 12.30
N LEU A 53 6.80 -7.12 12.54
CA LEU A 53 6.50 -8.45 12.01
C LEU A 53 5.15 -9.00 12.53
N SER A 54 4.91 -8.94 13.84
CA SER A 54 3.65 -9.42 14.42
C SER A 54 2.45 -8.59 13.92
N THR A 55 2.62 -7.27 13.83
CA THR A 55 1.61 -6.35 13.27
C THR A 55 1.31 -6.69 11.81
N LEU A 56 2.33 -6.91 10.99
CA LEU A 56 2.13 -7.25 9.58
C LEU A 56 1.38 -8.59 9.42
N LYS A 57 1.75 -9.61 10.21
CA LYS A 57 1.05 -10.90 10.23
C LYS A 57 -0.42 -10.74 10.62
N TYR A 58 -0.70 -9.93 11.64
CA TYR A 58 -2.06 -9.63 12.08
C TYR A 58 -2.86 -8.95 10.95
N LEU A 59 -2.32 -7.89 10.34
CA LEU A 59 -3.01 -7.14 9.27
C LEU A 59 -3.28 -8.01 8.03
N LEU A 60 -2.36 -8.91 7.67
CA LEU A 60 -2.56 -9.89 6.59
C LEU A 60 -3.66 -10.89 6.94
N ARG A 61 -3.61 -11.48 8.14
CA ARG A 61 -4.62 -12.45 8.61
C ARG A 61 -6.02 -11.83 8.70
N ALA A 62 -6.09 -10.56 9.11
CA ALA A 62 -7.34 -9.80 9.17
C ALA A 62 -7.87 -9.38 7.79
N GLY A 63 -7.13 -9.63 6.71
CA GLY A 63 -7.54 -9.27 5.35
C GLY A 63 -7.53 -7.77 5.06
N ILE A 64 -6.90 -6.94 5.92
CA ILE A 64 -6.82 -5.48 5.75
C ILE A 64 -5.82 -5.13 4.64
N ILE A 65 -4.75 -5.92 4.57
CA ILE A 65 -3.73 -5.84 3.52
C ILE A 65 -3.53 -7.21 2.88
N LYS A 66 -2.99 -7.21 1.67
CA LYS A 66 -2.65 -8.41 0.89
C LYS A 66 -1.22 -8.30 0.36
N LEU A 67 -0.66 -9.43 -0.05
CA LEU A 67 0.63 -9.47 -0.75
C LEU A 67 0.38 -9.58 -2.26
N GLU A 68 1.04 -8.70 -3.00
CA GLU A 68 1.27 -8.85 -4.43
C GLU A 68 2.65 -9.52 -4.57
N HIS A 69 2.66 -10.77 -5.03
CA HIS A 69 3.89 -11.54 -5.12
C HIS A 69 4.77 -11.06 -6.28
N SER A 70 6.07 -10.95 -6.03
CA SER A 70 7.03 -10.64 -7.09
C SER A 70 7.09 -11.76 -8.12
N LYS A 71 7.10 -11.40 -9.41
CA LYS A 71 7.34 -12.33 -10.53
C LYS A 71 8.82 -12.50 -10.85
N GLU A 72 9.73 -11.84 -10.12
CA GLU A 72 11.16 -12.04 -10.32
C GLU A 72 11.56 -13.46 -9.93
N ALA A 73 12.25 -14.16 -10.83
CA ALA A 73 12.76 -15.49 -10.55
C ALA A 73 13.74 -15.45 -9.38
N LYS A 74 13.50 -16.28 -8.35
CA LYS A 74 14.42 -16.41 -7.23
C LYS A 74 15.76 -16.92 -7.73
N ARG A 75 16.83 -16.22 -7.37
CA ARG A 75 18.19 -16.67 -7.70
C ARG A 75 18.47 -18.02 -7.04
N ILE A 76 18.99 -18.96 -7.84
CA ILE A 76 19.52 -20.23 -7.36
C ILE A 76 20.75 -19.91 -6.49
N LYS A 77 20.70 -20.28 -5.21
CA LYS A 77 21.78 -20.05 -4.26
C LYS A 77 22.79 -21.19 -4.35
N ASP A 78 23.88 -21.01 -5.09
CA ASP A 78 25.05 -21.87 -4.92
C ASP A 78 25.82 -21.44 -3.67
N LYS A 79 25.94 -22.34 -2.68
CA LYS A 79 26.69 -22.09 -1.44
C LYS A 79 28.16 -21.78 -1.68
N ARG A 80 28.72 -22.20 -2.83
CA ARG A 80 30.14 -22.03 -3.19
C ARG A 80 30.43 -20.70 -3.90
N GLN A 81 29.40 -20.00 -4.40
CA GLN A 81 29.59 -18.73 -5.12
C GLN A 81 29.23 -17.53 -4.25
N LYS A 82 30.22 -16.65 -4.02
CA LYS A 82 29.98 -15.37 -3.35
C LYS A 82 29.16 -14.46 -4.27
N LEU A 83 28.07 -13.92 -3.74
CA LEU A 83 27.26 -12.94 -4.46
C LEU A 83 28.08 -11.67 -4.75
N LYS A 84 27.96 -11.13 -5.97
CA LYS A 84 28.55 -9.84 -6.37
C LYS A 84 28.12 -8.75 -5.38
N LYS A 85 29.04 -7.83 -5.07
CA LYS A 85 28.83 -6.81 -4.02
C LYS A 85 27.57 -5.97 -4.27
N GLU A 86 27.34 -5.59 -5.53
CA GLU A 86 26.18 -4.78 -5.94
C GLU A 86 24.83 -5.51 -5.84
N LEU A 87 24.85 -6.82 -5.63
CA LEU A 87 23.65 -7.66 -5.54
C LEU A 87 23.29 -8.01 -4.09
N ARG A 88 24.18 -7.75 -3.12
CA ARG A 88 23.98 -8.12 -1.70
C ARG A 88 22.94 -7.27 -0.99
N SER A 89 22.77 -6.02 -1.40
CA SER A 89 21.77 -5.11 -0.83
C SER A 89 20.37 -5.31 -1.43
N TYR A 90 20.28 -5.93 -2.60
CA TYR A 90 19.01 -6.16 -3.28
C TYR A 90 18.35 -7.44 -2.77
N VAL A 91 17.11 -7.32 -2.30
CA VAL A 91 16.31 -8.45 -1.86
C VAL A 91 14.99 -8.39 -2.61
N ILE A 92 14.67 -9.46 -3.34
CA ILE A 92 13.37 -9.66 -3.97
C ILE A 92 12.31 -9.63 -2.86
N GLN A 93 11.31 -8.79 -3.02
CA GLN A 93 10.27 -8.56 -2.04
C GLN A 93 8.92 -8.46 -2.71
N ASP A 94 7.94 -9.10 -2.10
CA ASP A 94 6.53 -8.88 -2.37
C ASP A 94 6.13 -7.45 -1.98
N LYS A 95 5.16 -6.90 -2.71
CA LYS A 95 4.57 -5.60 -2.40
C LYS A 95 3.32 -5.81 -1.53
N ILE A 96 3.10 -4.89 -0.61
CA ILE A 96 1.92 -4.86 0.24
C ILE A 96 0.90 -3.93 -0.40
N ILE A 97 -0.31 -4.45 -0.60
CA ILE A 97 -1.46 -3.69 -1.09
C ILE A 97 -2.54 -3.64 -0.03
N PHE A 98 -3.31 -2.57 0.02
CA PHE A 98 -4.51 -2.50 0.85
C PHE A 98 -5.61 -3.31 0.18
N ALA A 99 -6.38 -4.08 0.96
CA ALA A 99 -7.51 -4.83 0.42
C ALA A 99 -8.66 -3.93 -0.04
N ASN A 100 -8.73 -2.71 0.49
CA ASN A 100 -9.75 -1.73 0.21
C ASN A 100 -9.13 -0.33 -0.01
N HIS A 101 -9.49 0.31 -1.12
CA HIS A 101 -9.03 1.64 -1.50
C HIS A 101 -9.35 2.72 -0.45
N PHE A 102 -10.56 2.69 0.13
CA PHE A 102 -10.97 3.60 1.18
C PHE A 102 -10.15 3.40 2.46
N THR A 103 -9.81 2.16 2.84
CA THR A 103 -8.90 1.93 3.98
C THR A 103 -7.55 2.59 3.74
N ARG A 104 -7.00 2.48 2.51
CA ARG A 104 -5.77 3.20 2.15
C ARG A 104 -5.97 4.71 2.26
N PHE A 105 -7.07 5.25 1.74
CA PHE A 105 -7.38 6.68 1.81
C PHE A 105 -7.44 7.18 3.25
N PHE A 106 -8.15 6.46 4.13
CA PHE A 106 -8.27 6.79 5.54
C PHE A 106 -6.90 6.90 6.22
N PHE A 107 -6.03 5.90 6.04
CA PHE A 107 -4.70 5.91 6.64
C PHE A 107 -3.68 6.82 5.93
N TYR A 108 -3.94 7.22 4.68
CA TYR A 108 -3.11 8.18 3.96
C TYR A 108 -3.41 9.62 4.39
N PHE A 109 -4.69 10.00 4.42
CA PHE A 109 -5.14 11.39 4.52
C PHE A 109 -5.86 11.70 5.82
N LEU A 110 -6.78 10.84 6.27
CA LEU A 110 -7.66 11.19 7.39
C LEU A 110 -6.96 10.97 8.73
N LYS A 111 -6.49 9.75 9.00
CA LYS A 111 -5.84 9.41 10.26
C LYS A 111 -4.61 10.27 10.57
N PRO A 112 -3.69 10.54 9.61
CA PRO A 112 -2.53 11.38 9.90
C PRO A 112 -2.87 12.84 10.20
N ASN A 113 -4.03 13.33 9.75
CA ASN A 113 -4.49 14.70 9.95
C ASN A 113 -5.64 14.80 10.98
N GLU A 114 -5.85 13.76 11.79
CA GLU A 114 -6.93 13.67 12.79
C GLU A 114 -7.02 14.92 13.67
N LYS A 115 -5.87 15.44 14.12
CA LYS A 115 -5.83 16.65 14.96
C LYS A 115 -6.49 17.85 14.27
N LEU A 116 -6.22 18.08 12.99
CA LEU A 116 -6.81 19.19 12.23
C LEU A 116 -8.31 18.97 12.02
N ILE A 117 -8.72 17.72 11.76
CA ILE A 117 -10.12 17.35 11.56
C ILE A 117 -10.92 17.61 12.84
N LEU A 118 -10.42 17.17 14.00
CA LEU A 118 -11.07 17.38 15.29
C LEU A 118 -11.11 18.86 15.71
N GLN A 119 -10.24 19.69 15.14
CA GLN A 119 -10.23 21.15 15.32
C GLN A 119 -11.09 21.88 14.27
N ASN A 120 -11.84 21.16 13.43
CA ASN A 120 -12.64 21.71 12.33
C ASN A 120 -11.83 22.53 11.31
N ARG A 121 -10.51 22.30 11.22
CA ARG A 121 -9.61 22.98 10.26
C ARG A 121 -9.64 22.26 8.91
N TYR A 122 -10.83 22.15 8.32
CA TYR A 122 -11.06 21.32 7.13
C TYR A 122 -10.35 21.82 5.88
N GLU A 123 -10.29 23.14 5.66
CA GLU A 123 -9.62 23.71 4.50
C GLU A 123 -8.15 23.30 4.41
N GLU A 124 -7.45 23.22 5.54
CA GLU A 124 -6.06 22.77 5.59
C GLU A 124 -5.92 21.29 5.25
N VAL A 125 -6.83 20.47 5.77
CA VAL A 125 -6.86 19.03 5.44
C VAL A 125 -7.15 18.85 3.95
N LEU A 126 -8.11 19.59 3.39
CA LEU A 126 -8.42 19.56 1.96
C LEU A 126 -7.23 20.04 1.12
N GLY A 127 -6.49 21.06 1.56
CA GLY A 127 -5.25 21.51 0.92
C GLY A 127 -4.20 20.40 0.84
N LEU A 128 -3.95 19.71 1.97
CA LEU A 128 -3.04 18.57 2.03
C LEU A 128 -3.48 17.40 1.15
N ILE A 129 -4.80 17.15 1.07
CA ILE A 129 -5.35 16.13 0.17
C ILE A 129 -5.08 16.52 -1.27
N LYS A 130 -5.49 17.73 -1.69
CA LYS A 130 -5.31 18.26 -3.05
C LYS A 130 -3.86 18.14 -3.52
N GLU A 131 -2.90 18.54 -2.68
CA GLU A 131 -1.47 18.52 -3.01
C GLU A 131 -0.95 17.12 -3.39
N LYS A 132 -1.44 16.06 -2.74
CA LYS A 132 -0.97 14.68 -2.98
C LYS A 132 -1.95 13.84 -3.79
N PHE A 133 -3.07 14.43 -4.22
CA PHE A 133 -4.19 13.65 -4.72
C PHE A 133 -3.88 12.96 -6.04
N GLU A 134 -3.24 13.66 -6.98
CA GLU A 134 -2.86 13.09 -8.28
C GLU A 134 -1.94 11.88 -8.11
N LEU A 135 -0.85 12.03 -7.33
CA LEU A 135 0.08 10.94 -7.04
C LEU A 135 -0.62 9.76 -6.33
N TYR A 136 -1.53 10.06 -5.39
CA TYR A 136 -2.32 9.03 -4.72
C TYR A 136 -3.19 8.26 -5.73
N GLN A 137 -3.86 8.97 -6.64
CA GLN A 137 -4.76 8.38 -7.62
C GLN A 137 -4.05 7.52 -8.66
N SER A 138 -2.80 7.82 -9.05
CA SER A 138 -2.06 7.04 -10.05
C SER A 138 -2.07 5.54 -9.74
N PHE A 139 -1.82 5.16 -8.48
CA PHE A 139 -1.86 3.75 -8.08
C PHE A 139 -3.29 3.17 -8.08
N CYS A 140 -4.30 3.95 -7.70
CA CYS A 140 -5.69 3.49 -7.78
C CYS A 140 -6.09 3.23 -9.23
N PHE A 141 -5.68 4.11 -10.14
CA PHE A 141 -5.91 3.95 -11.58
C PHE A 141 -5.20 2.71 -12.14
N GLU A 142 -3.96 2.47 -11.73
CA GLU A 142 -3.22 1.24 -12.06
C GLU A 142 -3.98 -0.02 -11.62
N GLN A 143 -4.45 -0.08 -10.37
CA GLN A 143 -5.23 -1.23 -9.88
C GLN A 143 -6.51 -1.45 -10.70
N LEU A 144 -7.28 -0.39 -10.93
CA LEU A 144 -8.51 -0.45 -11.72
C LEU A 144 -8.25 -0.88 -13.17
N SER A 145 -7.13 -0.45 -13.76
CA SER A 145 -6.73 -0.85 -15.10
C SER A 145 -6.46 -2.35 -15.19
N ARG A 146 -5.87 -2.95 -14.15
CA ARG A 146 -5.66 -4.40 -14.07
C ARG A 146 -6.97 -5.15 -13.99
N GLU A 147 -7.85 -4.75 -13.07
CA GLU A 147 -9.18 -5.36 -12.93
C GLU A 147 -9.98 -5.28 -14.24
N LEU A 148 -9.88 -4.15 -14.95
CA LEU A 148 -10.49 -3.99 -16.27
C LEU A 148 -9.89 -4.94 -17.31
N LEU A 149 -8.57 -5.08 -17.36
CA LEU A 149 -7.89 -5.97 -18.31
C LEU A 149 -8.24 -7.44 -18.06
N GLU A 150 -8.19 -7.89 -16.81
CA GLU A 150 -8.60 -9.24 -16.41
C GLU A 150 -10.02 -9.52 -16.87
N LYS A 151 -10.95 -8.60 -16.58
CA LYS A 151 -12.35 -8.74 -16.99
C LYS A 151 -12.54 -8.73 -18.50
N LYS A 152 -11.86 -7.84 -19.22
CA LYS A 152 -12.02 -7.66 -20.67
C LYS A 152 -11.47 -8.85 -21.45
N PHE A 153 -10.33 -9.39 -21.02
CA PHE A 153 -9.65 -10.49 -21.71
C PHE A 153 -9.97 -11.86 -21.10
N GLN A 154 -10.77 -11.91 -20.02
CA GLN A 154 -11.11 -13.14 -19.28
C GLN A 154 -9.86 -13.90 -18.80
N VAL A 155 -8.82 -13.15 -18.42
CA VAL A 155 -7.58 -13.66 -17.86
C VAL A 155 -7.50 -13.35 -16.36
N SER A 156 -6.57 -13.97 -15.67
CA SER A 156 -6.28 -13.67 -14.27
C SER A 156 -4.78 -13.46 -14.06
N GLY A 157 -4.42 -12.76 -12.99
CA GLY A 157 -3.02 -12.55 -12.62
C GLY A 157 -2.36 -11.35 -13.32
N VAL A 158 -3.15 -10.37 -13.76
CA VAL A 158 -2.60 -9.09 -14.24
C VAL A 158 -2.13 -8.29 -13.03
N GLN A 159 -0.84 -7.96 -12.98
CA GLN A 159 -0.23 -7.30 -11.81
C GLN A 159 0.97 -6.42 -12.20
N SER A 160 1.62 -5.74 -11.24
CA SER A 160 2.89 -5.08 -11.54
C SER A 160 3.97 -6.14 -11.77
N TYR A 161 4.98 -5.79 -12.57
CA TYR A 161 6.29 -6.45 -12.55
C TYR A 161 7.34 -5.49 -11.98
N TRP A 162 8.25 -6.00 -11.16
CA TRP A 162 9.38 -5.20 -10.68
C TRP A 162 10.60 -6.07 -10.41
N ASP A 163 11.77 -5.57 -10.78
CA ASP A 163 13.07 -6.08 -10.39
C ASP A 163 13.98 -4.95 -9.90
N LYS A 164 15.30 -5.11 -9.95
CA LYS A 164 16.26 -4.08 -9.51
C LYS A 164 16.32 -2.88 -10.48
N ASN A 165 16.11 -3.11 -11.77
CA ASN A 165 16.37 -2.17 -12.85
C ASN A 165 15.08 -1.68 -13.55
N LEU A 166 13.97 -2.39 -13.36
CA LEU A 166 12.71 -2.14 -14.04
C LEU A 166 11.52 -2.20 -13.07
N GLU A 167 10.55 -1.32 -13.28
CA GLU A 167 9.20 -1.39 -12.70
C GLU A 167 8.18 -1.15 -13.82
N LEU A 168 7.25 -2.09 -13.98
CA LEU A 168 6.13 -2.02 -14.92
C LEU A 168 4.83 -2.05 -14.13
N ASP A 169 3.95 -1.12 -14.43
CA ASP A 169 2.65 -0.97 -13.75
C ASP A 169 1.67 -2.09 -14.13
N LEU A 170 1.77 -2.56 -15.38
CA LEU A 170 0.95 -3.62 -15.97
C LEU A 170 1.84 -4.71 -16.56
N TYR A 171 1.62 -5.93 -16.10
CA TYR A 171 2.29 -7.13 -16.57
C TYR A 171 1.30 -8.30 -16.53
N TYR A 172 1.26 -9.02 -17.64
CA TYR A 172 0.58 -10.30 -17.75
C TYR A 172 1.51 -11.25 -18.49
N LYS A 173 1.58 -12.48 -18.02
CA LYS A 173 2.25 -13.56 -18.71
C LYS A 173 1.33 -14.77 -18.64
N ASP A 174 1.07 -15.32 -19.81
CA ASP A 174 0.43 -16.62 -19.91
C ASP A 174 1.48 -17.69 -19.60
N ASP A 175 1.17 -18.59 -18.66
CA ASP A 175 2.05 -19.70 -18.29
C ASP A 175 1.81 -20.93 -19.19
N GLU A 176 0.75 -20.92 -20.02
CA GLU A 176 0.40 -21.99 -20.97
C GLU A 176 1.01 -21.79 -22.38
N ILE A 177 1.68 -20.65 -22.64
CA ILE A 177 2.33 -20.30 -23.93
C ILE A 177 3.84 -20.13 -23.75
#